data_AF-A0ABD1DE19-F1
#
_entry.id   AF-A0ABD1DE19-F1
#
_cell.length_a   1.000
_cell.length_b   1.000
_cell.length_c   1.000
_cell.angle_alpha   90.00
_cell.angle_beta   90.00
_cell.angle_gamma   90.00
#
_symmetry.space_group_name_H-M   'P 1'
#
loop_
_entity.id
_entity.type
_entity.pdbx_description
1 polymer ?
#
loop_
_entity_poly.entity_id
_entity_poly.type
_entity_poly.pdbx_seq_one_letter_code
_entity_poly.pdbx_strand_id
1 'polypeptide(L)'
;MGCKQCNKKVCDSDRIVCRGFCGSAFHMICVKVDVPALDVMGMHPNNFFWMCDECSKLFLSSHFRNLVKDSDAGPKAFVESMKSVQSDIAKLASTVAALNEKVEAQSTSSSDWPTLGQKRQRDSSADPPEDICTMVKECLSVDADDPVVVKMLVKKGADITKLSSVTFKVGVGRDYRESSLDADNWPEGLAFREFIDFSNRPSVTAGFSKRRTE
;
A
#
# COMPACT_ATOMS: atom_id res chain seq x y z
N MET A 1 24.59 -21.09 8.67
CA MET A 1 23.36 -20.36 8.26
C MET A 1 22.38 -21.36 7.64
N GLY A 2 21.08 -21.17 7.84
CA GLY A 2 20.03 -21.99 7.21
C GLY A 2 19.59 -21.44 5.86
N CYS A 3 19.14 -22.32 4.97
CA CYS A 3 18.55 -21.96 3.69
C CYS A 3 17.20 -21.31 3.92
N LYS A 4 16.96 -20.10 3.40
CA LYS A 4 15.67 -19.41 3.59
C LYS A 4 14.49 -20.17 2.99
N GLN A 5 14.69 -20.97 1.95
CA GLN A 5 13.62 -21.71 1.27
C GLN A 5 13.20 -22.98 2.00
N CYS A 6 14.16 -23.77 2.51
CA CYS A 6 13.88 -25.09 3.08
C CYS A 6 14.21 -25.21 4.57
N ASN A 7 14.75 -24.15 5.19
CA ASN A 7 15.18 -24.06 6.59
C ASN A 7 16.25 -25.08 7.03
N LYS A 8 16.86 -25.83 6.11
CA LYS A 8 17.97 -26.75 6.39
C LYS A 8 19.32 -26.02 6.37
N LYS A 9 20.33 -26.59 7.04
CA LYS A 9 21.70 -26.05 7.04
C LYS A 9 22.27 -26.05 5.61
N VAL A 10 22.90 -24.94 5.21
CA VAL A 10 23.60 -24.79 3.92
C VAL A 10 25.08 -25.14 4.09
N CYS A 11 25.63 -25.90 3.15
CA CYS A 11 27.06 -26.21 3.09
C CYS A 11 27.79 -25.18 2.22
N ASP A 12 29.10 -25.01 2.38
CA ASP A 12 29.83 -23.99 1.62
C ASP A 12 29.87 -24.29 0.11
N SER A 13 29.78 -25.57 -0.28
CA SER A 13 29.85 -26.03 -1.68
C SER A 13 28.56 -25.84 -2.47
N ASP A 14 27.40 -25.70 -1.83
CA ASP A 14 26.09 -25.58 -2.48
C ASP A 14 25.34 -24.30 -2.09
N ARG A 15 26.09 -23.31 -1.58
CA ARG A 15 25.58 -22.02 -1.11
C ARG A 15 25.55 -20.97 -2.22
N ILE A 16 24.40 -20.32 -2.35
CA ILE A 16 24.30 -19.01 -3.01
C ILE A 16 23.69 -17.98 -2.05
N VAL A 17 24.20 -16.75 -2.08
CA VAL A 17 23.72 -15.65 -1.23
C VAL A 17 23.01 -14.63 -2.10
N CYS A 18 21.79 -14.26 -1.71
CA CYS A 18 21.05 -13.20 -2.39
C CYS A 18 21.79 -11.86 -2.22
N ARG A 19 22.17 -11.22 -3.33
CA ARG A 19 22.79 -9.88 -3.35
C ARG A 19 21.77 -8.74 -3.27
N GLY A 20 20.49 -9.05 -3.09
CA GLY A 20 19.48 -8.08 -2.71
C GLY A 20 19.53 -7.73 -1.21
N PHE A 21 18.53 -6.99 -0.74
CA PHE A 21 18.49 -6.48 0.64
C PHE A 21 18.39 -7.57 1.72
N CYS A 22 17.93 -8.79 1.40
CA CYS A 22 17.72 -9.80 2.43
C CYS A 22 18.99 -10.51 2.88
N GLY A 23 20.08 -10.47 2.09
CA GLY A 23 21.36 -11.12 2.39
C GLY A 23 21.29 -12.62 2.72
N SER A 24 20.16 -13.27 2.43
CA SER A 24 19.88 -14.62 2.90
C SER A 24 20.62 -15.66 2.05
N ALA A 25 21.01 -16.76 2.68
CA ALA A 25 21.64 -17.90 2.02
C ALA A 25 20.60 -18.92 1.55
N PHE A 26 20.90 -19.57 0.42
CA PHE A 26 20.05 -20.59 -0.20
C PHE A 26 20.92 -21.76 -0.67
N HIS A 27 20.34 -22.96 -0.68
CA HIS A 27 20.89 -24.05 -1.48
C HIS A 27 20.65 -23.75 -2.96
N MET A 28 21.65 -23.94 -3.80
CA MET A 28 21.55 -23.79 -5.25
C MET A 28 20.36 -24.56 -5.84
N ILE A 29 20.15 -25.80 -5.40
CA ILE A 29 19.03 -26.66 -5.83
C ILE A 29 17.67 -26.06 -5.43
N CYS A 30 17.56 -25.47 -4.23
CA CYS A 30 16.31 -24.87 -3.76
C CYS A 30 15.87 -23.67 -4.60
N VAL A 31 16.81 -23.01 -5.29
CA VAL A 31 16.56 -21.82 -6.12
C VAL A 31 16.83 -22.05 -7.61
N LYS A 32 17.04 -23.31 -8.02
CA LYS A 32 17.26 -23.73 -9.40
C LYS A 32 18.42 -22.99 -10.09
N VAL A 33 19.48 -22.71 -9.34
CA VAL A 33 20.74 -22.20 -9.90
C VAL A 33 21.67 -23.38 -10.10
N ASP A 34 22.20 -23.55 -11.31
CA ASP A 34 23.16 -24.60 -11.62
C ASP A 34 24.61 -24.12 -11.44
N VAL A 35 25.55 -25.07 -11.49
CA VAL A 35 26.99 -24.78 -11.34
C VAL A 35 27.52 -23.86 -12.45
N PRO A 36 27.19 -24.06 -13.74
CA PRO A 36 27.63 -23.14 -14.79
C PRO A 36 27.18 -21.69 -14.57
N ALA A 37 25.95 -21.45 -14.12
CA ALA A 37 25.51 -20.09 -13.81
C ALA A 37 26.31 -19.48 -12.64
N LEU A 38 26.63 -20.28 -11.62
CA LEU A 38 27.46 -19.82 -10.49
C LEU A 38 28.87 -19.45 -10.95
N ASP A 39 29.48 -20.24 -11.83
CA ASP A 39 30.80 -19.97 -12.39
C ASP A 39 30.82 -18.64 -13.16
N VAL A 40 29.83 -18.39 -14.01
CA VAL A 40 29.69 -17.12 -14.75
C VAL A 40 29.55 -15.93 -13.80
N MET A 41 28.77 -16.07 -12.71
CA MET A 41 28.67 -15.02 -11.68
C MET A 41 30.02 -14.81 -10.96
N GLY A 42 30.78 -15.87 -10.72
CA GLY A 42 32.11 -15.81 -10.14
C GLY A 42 33.13 -15.09 -11.02
N MET A 43 33.02 -15.22 -12.35
CA MET A 43 33.87 -14.52 -13.32
C MET A 43 33.62 -13.00 -13.35
N HIS A 44 32.41 -12.55 -12.98
CA HIS A 44 31.98 -11.16 -13.09
C HIS A 44 31.28 -10.65 -11.81
N PRO A 45 31.98 -10.60 -10.66
CA PRO A 45 31.36 -10.43 -9.33
C PRO A 45 30.67 -9.07 -9.11
N ASN A 46 30.97 -8.07 -9.95
CA ASN A 46 30.40 -6.73 -9.87
C ASN A 46 29.32 -6.47 -10.93
N ASN A 47 29.24 -7.31 -11.96
CA ASN A 47 28.36 -7.09 -13.11
C ASN A 47 27.21 -8.10 -13.16
N PHE A 48 27.44 -9.31 -12.65
CA PHE A 48 26.44 -10.37 -12.59
C PHE A 48 26.27 -10.84 -11.15
N PHE A 49 25.04 -10.74 -10.66
CA PHE A 49 24.68 -11.20 -9.33
C PHE A 49 23.28 -11.82 -9.34
N TRP A 50 23.08 -12.77 -8.44
CA TRP A 50 21.79 -13.41 -8.23
C TRP A 50 21.00 -12.73 -7.11
N MET A 51 19.69 -12.61 -7.32
CA MET A 51 18.72 -12.14 -6.35
C MET A 51 17.59 -13.17 -6.23
N CYS A 52 17.11 -13.41 -5.01
CA CYS A 52 15.90 -14.21 -4.83
C CYS A 52 14.67 -13.50 -5.40
N ASP A 53 13.61 -14.25 -5.67
CA ASP A 53 12.37 -13.76 -6.28
C ASP A 53 11.72 -12.59 -5.52
N GLU A 54 11.80 -12.61 -4.19
CA GLU A 54 11.27 -11.52 -3.36
C GLU A 54 12.08 -10.23 -3.57
N CYS A 55 13.41 -10.36 -3.62
CA CYS A 55 14.28 -9.22 -3.83
C CYS A 55 14.18 -8.67 -5.26
N SER A 56 14.08 -9.54 -6.27
CA SER A 56 13.93 -9.12 -7.67
C SER A 56 12.62 -8.37 -7.90
N LYS A 57 11.50 -8.84 -7.32
CA LYS A 57 10.20 -8.16 -7.38
C LYS A 57 10.26 -6.76 -6.79
N LEU A 58 10.93 -6.59 -5.66
CA LEU A 58 11.09 -5.26 -5.05
C LEU A 58 11.96 -4.34 -5.92
N PHE A 59 13.02 -4.86 -6.53
CA PHE A 59 13.88 -4.08 -7.43
C PHE A 59 13.16 -3.63 -8.71
N LEU A 60 12.23 -4.45 -9.21
CA LEU A 60 11.41 -4.10 -10.37
C LEU A 60 10.43 -2.96 -10.07
N SER A 61 10.03 -2.76 -8.80
CA SER A 61 9.12 -1.68 -8.42
C SER A 61 9.75 -0.30 -8.65
N SER A 62 9.04 0.57 -9.38
CA SER A 62 9.52 1.92 -9.72
C SER A 62 9.83 2.77 -8.47
N HIS A 63 9.08 2.55 -7.40
CA HIS A 63 9.29 3.21 -6.12
C HIS A 63 10.68 2.93 -5.53
N PHE A 64 11.17 1.70 -5.66
CA PHE A 64 12.48 1.33 -5.12
C PHE A 64 13.63 1.97 -5.92
N ARG A 65 13.49 2.05 -7.24
CA ARG A 65 14.49 2.73 -8.09
C ARG A 65 14.60 4.22 -7.77
N ASN A 66 13.49 4.86 -7.44
CA ASN A 66 13.50 6.27 -7.06
C ASN A 66 14.19 6.49 -5.72
N LEU A 67 13.90 5.65 -4.71
CA LEU A 67 14.58 5.70 -3.42
C LEU A 67 16.11 5.51 -3.52
N VAL A 68 16.57 4.62 -4.41
CA VAL A 68 18.01 4.40 -4.61
C VAL A 68 18.64 5.54 -5.43
N LYS A 69 17.93 6.11 -6.41
CA LYS A 69 18.43 7.27 -7.18
C LYS A 69 18.65 8.49 -6.31
N ASP A 70 17.79 8.71 -5.31
CA ASP A 70 17.94 9.83 -4.38
C ASP A 70 19.09 9.61 -3.37
N SER A 71 19.61 8.38 -3.27
CA SER A 71 20.68 8.01 -2.34
C SER A 71 22.11 8.27 -2.85
N ASP A 72 22.28 8.75 -4.08
CA ASP A 72 23.58 9.21 -4.59
C ASP A 72 24.09 10.49 -3.89
N ALA A 73 23.24 11.10 -3.04
CA ALA A 73 23.66 12.12 -2.07
C ALA A 73 24.63 11.59 -0.98
N GLY A 74 24.99 10.31 -1.03
CA GLY A 74 25.97 9.67 -0.18
C GLY A 74 25.45 9.40 1.24
N PRO A 75 26.16 8.56 2.02
CA PRO A 75 25.76 8.17 3.38
C PRO A 75 25.50 9.35 4.33
N LYS A 76 26.10 10.51 4.04
CA LYS A 76 25.98 11.73 4.85
C LYS A 76 24.58 12.32 4.82
N ALA A 77 23.94 12.40 3.64
CA ALA A 77 22.60 12.96 3.50
C ALA A 77 21.53 12.11 4.21
N PHE A 78 21.70 10.78 4.17
CA PHE A 78 20.83 9.86 4.91
C PHE A 78 20.98 10.01 6.42
N VAL A 79 22.22 10.11 6.91
CA VAL A 79 22.50 10.33 8.34
C VAL A 79 21.94 11.67 8.83
N GLU A 80 22.03 12.73 8.02
CA GLU A 80 21.42 14.02 8.34
C GLU A 80 19.89 13.96 8.37
N SER A 81 19.27 13.27 7.41
CA SER A 81 17.82 13.04 7.40
C SER A 81 17.36 12.25 8.61
N MET A 82 18.10 11.19 9.00
CA MET A 82 17.81 10.44 10.22
C MET A 82 17.93 11.30 11.48
N LYS A 83 18.95 12.15 11.57
CA LYS A 83 19.10 13.08 12.71
C LYS A 83 17.94 14.08 12.77
N SER A 84 17.47 14.56 11.62
CA SER A 84 16.29 15.43 11.53
C SER A 84 15.04 14.73 12.07
N VAL A 85 14.75 13.51 11.59
CA VAL A 85 13.61 12.71 12.07
C VAL A 85 13.72 12.40 13.57
N GLN A 86 14.92 12.11 14.07
CA GLN A 86 15.15 11.85 15.49
C GLN A 86 14.89 13.10 16.36
N SER A 87 15.26 14.29 15.86
CA SER A 87 14.89 15.57 16.49
C SER A 87 13.38 15.78 16.55
N ASP A 88 12.68 15.48 15.46
CA ASP A 88 11.22 15.66 15.41
C ASP A 88 10.48 14.67 16.31
N ILE A 89 10.96 13.43 16.42
CA ILE A 89 10.45 12.47 17.41
C ILE A 89 10.64 13.00 18.84
N ALA A 90 11.78 13.60 19.15
CA ALA A 90 12.03 14.19 20.48
C ALA A 90 11.10 15.38 20.77
N LYS A 91 10.86 16.25 19.78
CA LYS A 91 9.90 17.37 19.91
C LYS A 91 8.48 16.87 20.12
N LEU A 92 8.07 15.86 19.35
CA LEU A 92 6.73 15.27 19.48
C LEU A 92 6.55 14.62 20.85
N ALA A 93 7.56 13.86 21.32
CA ALA A 93 7.54 13.26 22.65
C ALA A 93 7.40 14.32 23.76
N SER A 94 8.13 15.44 23.67
CA SER A 94 7.98 16.56 24.61
C SER A 94 6.59 17.21 24.53
N THR A 95 6.01 17.31 23.33
CA THR A 95 4.67 17.88 23.14
C THR A 95 3.60 16.98 23.73
N VAL A 96 3.72 15.66 23.55
CA VAL A 96 2.83 14.66 24.15
C VAL A 96 2.92 14.71 25.67
N ALA A 97 4.12 14.80 26.25
CA ALA A 97 4.30 14.94 27.69
C ALA A 97 3.59 16.20 28.24
N ALA A 98 3.80 17.35 27.60
CA ALA A 98 3.17 18.61 28.01
C ALA A 98 1.63 18.59 27.86
N LEU A 99 1.10 17.91 26.85
CA LEU A 99 -0.34 17.72 26.71
C LEU A 99 -0.90 16.79 27.80
N ASN A 100 -0.17 15.73 28.15
CA ASN A 100 -0.58 14.80 29.20
C ASN A 100 -0.69 15.51 30.57
N GLU A 101 0.27 16.37 30.91
CA GLU A 101 0.19 17.20 32.13
C GLU A 101 -1.03 18.14 32.14
N LYS A 102 -1.38 18.73 30.98
CA LYS A 102 -2.57 19.59 30.86
C LYS A 102 -3.88 18.82 31.02
N VAL A 103 -3.94 17.57 30.56
CA VAL A 103 -5.12 16.70 30.70
C VAL A 103 -5.35 16.34 32.17
N GLU A 104 -4.29 15.98 32.89
CA GLU A 104 -4.37 15.69 34.33
C GLU A 104 -4.81 16.93 35.13
N ALA A 105 -4.29 18.11 34.79
CA ALA A 105 -4.68 19.37 35.43
C ALA A 105 -6.14 19.79 35.17
N GLN A 106 -6.75 19.35 34.06
CA GLN A 106 -8.17 19.63 33.76
C GLN A 106 -9.13 18.62 34.40
N SER A 107 -8.63 17.52 34.98
CA SER A 107 -9.45 16.43 35.49
C SER A 107 -10.18 16.73 36.81
N THR A 108 -10.00 17.92 37.41
CA THR A 108 -10.63 18.29 38.70
C THR A 108 -11.87 19.17 38.60
N SER A 109 -12.33 19.60 37.43
CA SER A 109 -13.59 20.34 37.31
C SER A 109 -14.72 19.50 36.71
N SER A 110 -15.60 19.06 37.60
CA SER A 110 -17.02 18.76 37.36
C SER A 110 -17.35 17.79 36.20
N SER A 111 -17.52 16.54 36.59
CA SER A 111 -18.17 15.47 35.83
C SER A 111 -19.57 15.86 35.34
N ASP A 112 -19.68 16.20 34.05
CA ASP A 112 -20.93 16.06 33.29
C ASP A 112 -20.60 15.86 31.80
N TRP A 113 -20.03 14.70 31.47
CA TRP A 113 -19.82 14.28 30.08
C TRP A 113 -20.91 13.27 29.68
N PRO A 114 -21.65 13.51 28.59
CA PRO A 114 -22.71 12.63 28.14
C PRO A 114 -22.12 11.32 27.63
N THR A 115 -22.74 10.22 28.04
CA THR A 115 -22.41 8.83 27.74
C THR A 115 -22.36 8.58 26.22
N LEU A 116 -21.19 8.72 25.60
CA LEU A 116 -20.95 8.38 24.19
C LEU A 116 -20.74 6.86 24.03
N GLY A 117 -21.82 6.12 24.27
CA GLY A 117 -21.97 4.69 23.95
C GLY A 117 -22.71 4.45 22.63
N GLN A 118 -22.70 5.41 21.70
CA GLN A 118 -23.37 5.26 20.42
C GLN A 118 -22.34 5.13 19.29
N LYS A 119 -22.23 3.88 18.82
CA LYS A 119 -21.79 3.52 17.47
C LYS A 119 -22.26 4.63 16.52
N ARG A 120 -21.33 5.44 16.00
CA ARG A 120 -21.62 6.49 15.02
C ARG A 120 -22.20 5.81 13.78
N GLN A 121 -23.51 5.60 13.81
CA GLN A 121 -24.34 5.42 12.64
C GLN A 121 -24.13 6.73 11.88
N ARG A 122 -23.22 6.67 10.91
CA ARG A 122 -22.93 7.79 10.03
C ARG A 122 -24.25 8.08 9.34
N ASP A 123 -24.89 9.20 9.68
CA ASP A 123 -26.08 9.67 8.97
C ASP A 123 -25.73 9.70 7.49
N SER A 124 -26.22 8.67 6.78
CA SER A 124 -26.09 8.48 5.34
C SER A 124 -27.13 9.30 4.58
N SER A 125 -27.82 10.24 5.23
CA SER A 125 -28.98 10.96 4.67
C SER A 125 -28.64 12.04 3.64
N ALA A 126 -27.41 12.04 3.11
CA ALA A 126 -27.11 12.76 1.89
C ALA A 126 -26.97 11.69 0.82
N ASP A 127 -28.12 11.21 0.35
CA ASP A 127 -28.16 10.31 -0.80
C ASP A 127 -27.33 10.96 -1.92
N PRO A 128 -26.42 10.20 -2.56
CA PRO A 128 -25.66 10.72 -3.67
C PRO A 128 -26.63 11.21 -4.75
N PRO A 129 -26.26 12.21 -5.56
CA PRO A 129 -27.11 12.65 -6.66
C PRO A 129 -27.37 11.44 -7.56
N GLU A 130 -28.64 11.03 -7.68
CA GLU A 130 -29.06 9.88 -8.48
C GLU A 130 -28.51 9.99 -9.92
N ASP A 131 -28.45 11.21 -10.44
CA ASP A 131 -27.91 11.58 -11.74
C ASP A 131 -26.49 11.03 -12.00
N ILE A 132 -25.60 11.06 -10.99
CA ILE A 132 -24.23 10.57 -11.17
C ILE A 132 -24.19 9.04 -11.22
N CYS A 133 -25.06 8.37 -10.46
CA CYS A 133 -25.16 6.91 -10.51
C CYS A 133 -25.66 6.45 -11.88
N THR A 134 -26.71 7.11 -12.38
CA THR A 134 -27.27 6.86 -13.72
C THR A 134 -26.23 7.10 -14.81
N MET A 135 -25.53 8.24 -14.78
CA MET A 135 -24.46 8.55 -15.74
C MET A 135 -23.37 7.47 -15.76
N VAL A 136 -22.91 7.02 -14.58
CA VAL A 136 -21.88 5.96 -14.50
C VAL A 136 -22.39 4.64 -15.09
N LYS A 137 -23.65 4.27 -14.82
CA LYS A 137 -24.24 3.04 -15.35
C LYS A 137 -24.36 3.08 -16.88
N GLU A 138 -24.77 4.21 -17.44
CA GLU A 138 -24.88 4.40 -18.88
C GLU A 138 -23.50 4.37 -19.57
N CYS A 139 -22.54 5.14 -19.04
CA CYS A 139 -21.17 5.19 -19.57
C CYS A 139 -20.46 3.83 -19.59
N LEU A 140 -20.70 3.01 -18.57
CA LEU A 140 -20.03 1.72 -18.42
C LEU A 140 -20.87 0.53 -18.89
N SER A 141 -22.09 0.78 -19.39
CA SER A 141 -23.06 -0.26 -19.77
C SER A 141 -23.23 -1.31 -18.65
N VAL A 142 -23.36 -0.83 -17.42
CA VAL A 142 -23.51 -1.69 -16.23
C VAL A 142 -24.94 -2.20 -16.15
N ASP A 143 -25.11 -3.49 -15.85
CA ASP A 143 -26.44 -4.09 -15.70
C ASP A 143 -27.22 -3.42 -14.55
N ALA A 144 -28.54 -3.39 -14.65
CA ALA A 144 -29.39 -2.73 -13.67
C ALA A 144 -29.17 -3.28 -12.24
N ASP A 145 -28.88 -4.57 -12.14
CA ASP A 145 -28.69 -5.32 -10.89
C ASP A 145 -27.30 -5.13 -10.27
N ASP A 146 -26.33 -4.62 -11.04
CA ASP A 146 -24.96 -4.50 -10.55
C ASP A 146 -24.77 -3.26 -9.65
N PRO A 147 -24.11 -3.43 -8.48
CA PRO A 147 -23.99 -2.36 -7.51
C PRO A 147 -22.94 -1.34 -7.94
N VAL A 148 -23.39 -0.11 -8.20
CA VAL A 148 -22.53 1.08 -8.34
C VAL A 148 -22.64 1.92 -7.07
N VAL A 149 -21.50 2.21 -6.44
CA VAL A 149 -21.44 3.02 -5.21
C VAL A 149 -20.83 4.37 -5.54
N VAL A 150 -21.62 5.44 -5.45
CA VAL A 150 -21.15 6.81 -5.64
C VAL A 150 -21.07 7.52 -4.29
N LYS A 151 -19.96 8.21 -4.04
CA LYS A 151 -19.76 9.02 -2.85
C LYS A 151 -19.19 10.38 -3.19
N MET A 152 -19.95 11.44 -2.91
CA MET A 152 -19.48 12.81 -3.05
C MET A 152 -18.39 13.12 -2.00
N LEU A 153 -17.26 13.67 -2.43
CA LEU A 153 -16.12 14.04 -1.59
C LEU A 153 -16.15 15.53 -1.22
N VAL A 154 -17.29 16.01 -0.75
CA VAL A 154 -17.48 17.39 -0.31
C VAL A 154 -17.56 17.45 1.22
N LYS A 155 -16.99 18.50 1.81
CA LYS A 155 -17.07 18.74 3.27
C LYS A 155 -18.55 18.88 3.66
N LYS A 156 -18.97 18.20 4.73
CA LYS A 156 -20.34 18.30 5.25
C LYS A 156 -20.71 19.76 5.50
N GLY A 157 -21.84 20.21 4.94
CA GLY A 157 -22.33 21.59 5.06
C GLY A 157 -21.67 22.60 4.12
N ALA A 158 -20.76 22.18 3.24
CA ALA A 158 -20.27 23.05 2.18
C ALA A 158 -21.35 23.28 1.13
N ASP A 159 -21.47 24.52 0.68
CA ASP A 159 -22.38 24.95 -0.38
C ASP A 159 -21.81 24.55 -1.74
N ILE A 160 -22.44 23.55 -2.38
CA ILE A 160 -21.97 22.97 -3.64
C ILE A 160 -21.94 24.01 -4.77
N THR A 161 -22.83 25.00 -4.73
CA THR A 161 -22.94 26.04 -5.77
C THR A 161 -21.74 26.98 -5.82
N LYS A 162 -20.94 27.02 -4.74
CA LYS A 162 -19.74 27.87 -4.62
C LYS A 162 -18.44 27.15 -4.95
N LEU A 163 -18.49 25.85 -5.22
CA LEU A 163 -17.31 25.06 -5.55
C LEU A 163 -17.03 25.17 -7.04
N SER A 164 -15.78 25.44 -7.41
CA SER A 164 -15.33 25.42 -8.81
C SER A 164 -15.28 24.01 -9.40
N SER A 165 -15.31 22.99 -8.55
CA SER A 165 -15.29 21.58 -8.93
C SER A 165 -15.85 20.70 -7.81
N VAL A 166 -16.52 19.62 -8.16
CA VAL A 166 -16.99 18.58 -7.22
C VAL A 166 -16.33 17.27 -7.59
N THR A 167 -15.82 16.54 -6.60
CA THR A 167 -15.19 15.23 -6.81
C THR A 167 -16.06 14.12 -6.25
N PHE A 168 -16.17 13.03 -7.00
CA PHE A 168 -16.90 11.83 -6.60
C PHE A 168 -15.93 10.64 -6.51
N LYS A 169 -16.11 9.80 -5.50
CA LYS A 169 -15.52 8.47 -5.45
C LYS A 169 -16.57 7.49 -5.97
N VAL A 170 -16.26 6.83 -7.08
CA VAL A 170 -17.12 5.82 -7.71
C VAL A 170 -16.50 4.45 -7.47
N GLY A 171 -17.29 3.52 -6.92
CA GLY A 171 -16.95 2.12 -6.78
C GLY A 171 -17.77 1.31 -7.78
N VAL A 172 -17.09 0.56 -8.65
CA VAL A 172 -17.69 -0.34 -9.63
C VAL A 172 -17.16 -1.76 -9.42
N GLY A 173 -17.87 -2.75 -9.98
CA GLY A 173 -17.41 -4.13 -10.04
C GLY A 173 -16.06 -4.24 -10.77
N ARG A 174 -15.30 -5.29 -10.44
CA ARG A 174 -13.95 -5.50 -11.01
C ARG A 174 -13.99 -5.65 -12.53
N ASP A 175 -15.07 -6.19 -13.07
CA ASP A 175 -15.22 -6.48 -14.48
C ASP A 175 -15.34 -5.21 -15.33
N TYR A 176 -15.73 -4.09 -14.71
CA TYR A 176 -15.80 -2.78 -15.35
C TYR A 176 -14.50 -1.97 -15.25
N ARG A 177 -13.42 -2.54 -14.71
CA ARG A 177 -12.18 -1.79 -14.46
C ARG A 177 -11.60 -1.19 -15.74
N GLU A 178 -11.49 -1.98 -16.80
CA GLU A 178 -10.88 -1.52 -18.06
C GLU A 178 -11.73 -0.42 -18.70
N SER A 179 -13.04 -0.64 -18.81
CA SER A 179 -13.98 0.36 -19.33
C SER A 179 -14.00 1.64 -18.49
N SER A 180 -13.87 1.54 -17.16
CA SER A 180 -13.86 2.71 -16.27
C SER A 180 -12.61 3.59 -16.40
N LEU A 181 -11.52 3.03 -16.94
CA LEU A 181 -10.26 3.74 -17.17
C LEU A 181 -10.12 4.25 -18.61
N ASP A 182 -11.05 3.91 -19.49
CA ASP A 182 -11.10 4.41 -20.85
C ASP A 182 -11.74 5.80 -20.87
N ALA A 183 -11.04 6.78 -21.42
CA ALA A 183 -11.50 8.16 -21.48
C ALA A 183 -12.71 8.35 -22.41
N ASP A 184 -12.83 7.50 -23.43
CA ASP A 184 -13.87 7.61 -24.46
C ASP A 184 -15.26 7.21 -23.94
N ASN A 185 -15.33 6.50 -22.80
CA ASN A 185 -16.58 6.13 -22.16
C ASN A 185 -17.20 7.25 -21.32
N TRP A 186 -16.50 8.37 -21.12
CA TRP A 186 -16.93 9.45 -20.23
C TRP A 186 -17.29 10.72 -21.00
N PRO A 187 -18.26 11.51 -20.51
CA PRO A 187 -18.54 12.84 -21.05
C PRO A 187 -17.32 13.75 -21.06
N GLU A 188 -17.23 14.62 -22.08
CA GLU A 188 -16.17 15.62 -22.17
C GLU A 188 -16.13 16.53 -20.93
N GLY A 189 -14.92 16.90 -20.51
CA GLY A 189 -14.69 17.78 -19.36
C GLY A 189 -14.61 17.07 -18.00
N LEU A 190 -14.74 15.74 -17.94
CA LEU A 190 -14.45 14.96 -16.75
C LEU A 190 -12.96 14.60 -16.66
N ALA A 191 -12.42 14.65 -15.44
CA ALA A 191 -11.10 14.15 -15.11
C ALA A 191 -11.24 12.95 -14.16
N PHE A 192 -10.62 11.82 -14.50
CA PHE A 192 -10.64 10.61 -13.68
C PHE A 192 -9.23 10.25 -13.20
N ARG A 193 -9.17 9.56 -12.05
CA ARG A 193 -7.94 9.06 -11.45
C ARG A 193 -8.21 7.71 -10.79
N GLU A 194 -7.39 6.71 -11.10
CA GLU A 194 -7.48 5.40 -10.45
C GLU A 194 -7.13 5.51 -8.96
N PHE A 195 -8.02 5.02 -8.10
CA PHE A 195 -7.76 4.83 -6.67
C PHE A 195 -7.51 3.35 -6.41
N ILE A 196 -6.25 2.99 -6.19
CA ILE A 196 -5.89 1.63 -5.80
C ILE A 196 -6.18 1.47 -4.31
N ASP A 197 -7.30 0.84 -3.97
CA ASP A 197 -7.64 0.52 -2.58
C ASP A 197 -6.87 -0.73 -2.13
N PHE A 198 -5.71 -0.52 -1.50
CA PHE A 198 -4.88 -1.62 -0.98
C PHE A 198 -5.54 -2.37 0.18
N SER A 199 -6.59 -1.81 0.79
CA SER A 199 -7.29 -2.37 1.94
C SER A 199 -8.13 -3.59 1.59
N ASN A 200 -8.55 -3.71 0.31
CA ASN A 200 -9.49 -4.75 -0.13
C ASN A 200 -8.80 -5.95 -0.79
N ARG A 201 -7.51 -6.19 -0.50
CA ARG A 201 -6.88 -7.44 -0.91
C ARG A 201 -7.61 -8.59 -0.22
N PRO A 202 -8.16 -9.57 -0.97
CA PRO A 202 -8.68 -10.78 -0.33
C PRO A 202 -7.55 -11.36 0.51
N SER A 203 -7.80 -11.52 1.81
CA SER A 203 -6.84 -12.12 2.71
C SER A 203 -6.45 -13.48 2.12
N VAL A 204 -5.16 -13.69 1.84
CA VAL A 204 -4.62 -14.90 1.19
C VAL A 204 -4.76 -16.16 2.09
N THR A 205 -5.54 -16.08 3.17
CA THR A 205 -5.68 -17.10 4.21
C THR A 205 -6.71 -18.19 3.91
N ALA A 206 -7.41 -18.19 2.77
CA ALA A 206 -8.36 -19.25 2.43
C ALA A 206 -7.88 -20.03 1.19
N GLY A 207 -7.07 -21.08 1.37
CA GLY A 207 -6.71 -21.93 0.23
C GLY A 207 -5.59 -22.94 0.37
N PHE A 208 -5.17 -23.36 1.57
CA PHE A 208 -4.37 -24.58 1.72
C PHE A 208 -5.28 -25.75 2.11
N SER A 209 -6.07 -26.24 1.16
CA SER A 209 -6.72 -27.55 1.29
C SER A 209 -5.62 -28.61 1.34
N LYS A 210 -5.42 -29.19 2.54
CA LYS A 210 -4.65 -30.42 2.72
C LYS A 210 -5.21 -31.49 1.80
N ARG A 211 -4.47 -31.86 0.75
CA ARG A 211 -4.71 -33.14 0.06
C ARG A 211 -4.34 -34.24 1.03
N ARG A 212 -5.33 -35.01 1.49
CA ARG A 212 -5.10 -36.36 2.01
C ARG A 212 -4.68 -37.20 0.82
N THR A 213 -3.45 -37.72 0.86
CA THR A 213 -3.07 -38.91 0.10
C THR A 213 -3.60 -40.13 0.86
N GLU A 214 -4.35 -40.97 0.15
CA GLU A 214 -4.58 -42.37 0.51
C GLU A 214 -3.29 -43.19 0.33
#